data_AF-A0A1Y2DG03-F1
#
_entry.id   AF-A0A1Y2DG03-F1
#
_cell.length_a   1.000
_cell.length_b   1.000
_cell.length_c   1.000
_cell.angle_alpha   90.00
_cell.angle_beta   90.00
_cell.angle_gamma   90.00
#
_symmetry.space_group_name_H-M   'P 1'
#
loop_
_entity.id
_entity.type
_entity.pdbx_description
1 polymer ?
#
loop_
_entity_poly.entity_id
_entity_poly.type
_entity_poly.pdbx_seq_one_letter_code
_entity_poly.pdbx_strand_id
1 'polypeptide(L)'
;LPVPDLNGCGRFKGDEAVSRWLARLLSEFQRVGYTENNLPHSRIIQAIDMLSEGEAASYLDNNFQAQAVIERARVNISIQADRQALETALRDRFITQF
;
A
#
# COMPACT_ATOMS: atom_id res chain seq x y z
N LEU A 1 17.74 -8.94 -2.65
CA LEU A 1 17.25 -7.68 -2.05
C LEU A 1 16.80 -7.98 -0.63
N PRO A 2 17.04 -7.08 0.32
CA PRO A 2 16.64 -7.29 1.70
C PRO A 2 15.10 -7.28 1.80
N VAL A 3 14.55 -8.15 2.64
CA VAL A 3 13.12 -8.48 2.67
C VAL A 3 12.47 -7.81 3.88
N PRO A 4 11.48 -6.92 3.69
CA PRO A 4 10.76 -6.29 4.80
C PRO A 4 9.90 -7.30 5.56
N ASP A 5 9.73 -7.12 6.87
CA ASP A 5 8.87 -7.98 7.69
C ASP A 5 7.45 -7.41 7.73
N LEU A 6 6.64 -7.83 6.77
CA LEU A 6 5.27 -7.32 6.62
C LEU A 6 4.32 -7.75 7.76
N ASN A 7 4.72 -8.70 8.61
CA ASN A 7 3.90 -9.12 9.75
C ASN A 7 3.78 -8.01 10.80
N GLY A 8 4.81 -7.16 10.94
CA GLY A 8 4.82 -6.05 11.90
C GLY A 8 3.88 -4.89 11.56
N CYS A 9 3.42 -4.80 10.30
CA CYS A 9 2.58 -3.70 9.82
C CYS A 9 1.10 -3.85 10.23
N GLY A 10 0.66 -5.09 10.42
CA GLY A 10 -0.74 -5.46 10.57
C GLY A 10 -1.52 -5.42 9.25
N ARG A 11 -2.72 -5.99 9.26
CA ARG A 11 -3.68 -5.94 8.15
C ARG A 11 -4.47 -4.65 8.18
N PHE A 12 -4.93 -4.19 7.02
CA PHE A 12 -5.76 -3.00 6.92
C PHE A 12 -7.19 -3.35 6.51
N LYS A 13 -8.16 -2.99 7.34
CA LYS A 13 -9.59 -3.26 7.09
C LYS A 13 -10.41 -2.02 6.76
N GLY A 14 -9.86 -0.83 6.97
CA GLY A 14 -10.57 0.45 6.86
C GLY A 14 -11.06 1.03 8.19
N ASP A 15 -10.80 0.36 9.31
CA ASP A 15 -11.20 0.75 10.66
C ASP A 15 -10.17 1.62 11.41
N GLU A 16 -8.93 1.68 10.90
CA GLU A 16 -7.90 2.59 11.39
C GLU A 16 -7.54 3.68 10.38
N ALA A 17 -6.86 4.72 10.84
CA ALA A 17 -6.39 5.79 9.97
C ALA A 17 -5.36 5.26 8.95
N VAL A 18 -5.69 5.37 7.66
CA VAL A 18 -4.85 4.94 6.52
C VAL A 18 -3.41 5.48 6.63
N SER A 19 -3.26 6.74 7.00
CA SER A 19 -1.96 7.40 7.15
C SER A 19 -1.09 6.73 8.21
N ARG A 20 -1.68 6.27 9.32
CA ARG A 20 -0.96 5.56 10.38
C ARG A 20 -0.53 4.18 9.91
N TRP A 21 -1.42 3.44 9.25
CA TRP A 21 -1.10 2.12 8.73
C TRP A 21 -0.02 2.17 7.63
N LEU A 22 -0.14 3.10 6.66
CA LEU A 22 0.86 3.31 5.62
C LEU A 22 2.24 3.68 6.20
N ALA A 23 2.28 4.49 7.27
CA ALA A 23 3.54 4.83 7.94
C ALA A 23 4.24 3.59 8.52
N ARG A 24 3.50 2.65 9.12
CA ARG A 24 4.06 1.37 9.60
C ARG A 24 4.60 0.54 8.44
N LEU A 25 3.82 0.44 7.36
CA LEU A 25 4.26 -0.26 6.15
C LEU A 25 5.57 0.29 5.59
N LEU A 26 5.65 1.60 5.39
CA LEU A 26 6.85 2.25 4.86
C LEU A 26 8.05 2.12 5.81
N SER A 27 7.81 2.09 7.13
CA SER A 27 8.87 1.88 8.12
C SER A 27 9.55 0.51 7.97
N GLU A 28 8.82 -0.55 7.57
CA GLU A 28 9.44 -1.86 7.33
C GLU A 28 10.35 -1.87 6.10
N PHE A 29 10.00 -1.12 5.05
CA PHE A 29 10.90 -0.94 3.90
C PHE A 29 12.14 -0.12 4.31
N GLN A 30 11.96 0.91 5.12
CA GLN A 30 13.08 1.71 5.62
C GLN A 30 14.02 0.91 6.52
N ARG A 31 13.48 0.03 7.36
CA ARG A 31 14.25 -0.85 8.25
C ARG A 31 15.22 -1.76 7.49
N VAL A 32 14.88 -2.10 6.24
CA VAL A 32 15.72 -2.93 5.37
C VAL A 32 16.58 -2.14 4.38
N GLY A 33 16.69 -0.82 4.56
CA GLY A 33 17.62 0.06 3.84
C GLY A 33 17.03 0.81 2.65
N TYR A 34 15.71 0.79 2.47
CA TYR A 34 15.08 1.68 1.50
C TYR A 34 14.92 3.10 2.06
N THR A 35 14.95 4.07 1.17
CA THR A 35 14.79 5.51 1.40
C THR A 35 13.74 6.02 0.43
N GLU A 36 13.19 7.21 0.67
CA GLU A 36 12.17 7.78 -0.23
C GLU A 36 12.63 7.84 -1.70
N ASN A 37 13.93 8.04 -1.93
CA ASN A 37 14.53 8.14 -3.26
C ASN A 37 14.68 6.79 -3.99
N ASN A 38 14.59 5.65 -3.30
CA ASN A 38 14.78 4.32 -3.89
C ASN A 38 13.74 3.29 -3.42
N LEU A 39 12.56 3.75 -2.99
CA LEU A 39 11.46 2.87 -2.59
C LEU A 39 11.05 1.94 -3.74
N PRO A 40 10.86 0.63 -3.47
CA PRO A 40 10.45 -0.33 -4.49
C PRO A 40 8.92 -0.23 -4.68
N HIS A 41 8.45 0.74 -5.47
CA HIS A 41 7.02 1.06 -5.61
C HIS A 41 6.13 -0.15 -5.90
N SER A 42 6.53 -1.02 -6.84
CA SER A 42 5.82 -2.27 -7.14
C SER A 42 5.66 -3.18 -5.92
N ARG A 43 6.70 -3.29 -5.08
CA ARG A 43 6.65 -4.13 -3.87
C ARG A 43 5.77 -3.52 -2.78
N ILE A 44 5.75 -2.19 -2.67
CA ILE A 44 4.88 -1.48 -1.73
C ILE A 44 3.41 -1.66 -2.14
N ILE A 45 3.09 -1.48 -3.43
CA ILE A 45 1.73 -1.70 -3.94
C ILE A 45 1.29 -3.15 -3.74
N GLN A 46 2.15 -4.14 -4.04
CA GLN A 46 1.87 -5.55 -3.77
C GLN A 46 1.61 -5.81 -2.28
N ALA A 47 2.37 -5.18 -1.39
CA ALA A 47 2.14 -5.29 0.05
C ALA A 47 0.81 -4.67 0.46
N ILE A 48 0.41 -3.54 -0.14
CA ILE A 48 -0.89 -2.91 0.09
C ILE A 48 -2.03 -3.86 -0.31
N ASP A 49 -1.96 -4.44 -1.51
CA ASP A 49 -2.93 -5.42 -2.02
C ASP A 49 -3.04 -6.61 -1.06
N MET A 50 -1.91 -7.24 -0.74
CA MET A 50 -1.83 -8.42 0.11
C MET A 50 -2.31 -8.20 1.55
N LEU A 51 -2.00 -7.04 2.15
CA LEU A 51 -2.31 -6.74 3.54
C LEU A 51 -3.70 -6.12 3.74
N SER A 52 -4.39 -5.76 2.66
CA SER A 52 -5.77 -5.29 2.71
C SER A 52 -6.72 -6.46 2.98
N GLU A 53 -7.72 -6.24 3.84
CA GLU A 53 -8.75 -7.22 4.19
C GLU A 53 -10.11 -6.54 4.27
N GLY A 54 -11.18 -7.35 4.26
CA GLY A 54 -12.54 -6.87 4.49
C GLY A 54 -12.97 -5.79 3.49
N GLU A 55 -13.40 -4.64 4.01
CA GLU A 55 -13.88 -3.52 3.18
C GLU A 55 -12.75 -2.90 2.34
N ALA A 56 -11.53 -2.83 2.88
CA ALA A 56 -10.37 -2.33 2.13
C ALA A 56 -10.05 -3.22 0.93
N ALA A 57 -9.98 -4.55 1.11
CA ALA A 57 -9.79 -5.48 0.00
C ALA A 57 -10.93 -5.37 -1.02
N SER A 58 -12.19 -5.35 -0.56
CA SER A 58 -13.37 -5.21 -1.43
C SER A 58 -13.33 -3.92 -2.25
N TYR A 59 -12.87 -2.82 -1.66
CA TYR A 59 -12.70 -1.55 -2.37
C TYR A 59 -11.63 -1.65 -3.46
N LEU A 60 -10.48 -2.26 -3.16
CA LEU A 60 -9.40 -2.44 -4.12
C LEU A 60 -9.84 -3.33 -5.30
N ASP A 61 -10.59 -4.39 -5.03
CA ASP A 61 -11.12 -5.31 -6.04
C ASP A 61 -12.12 -4.66 -6.99
N ASN A 62 -12.95 -3.75 -6.47
CA ASN A 62 -14.00 -3.09 -7.25
C ASN A 62 -13.57 -1.76 -7.89
N ASN A 63 -12.40 -1.23 -7.55
CA ASN A 63 -11.88 0.01 -8.12
C ASN A 63 -10.98 -0.28 -9.33
N PHE A 64 -11.47 0.01 -10.54
CA PHE A 64 -10.74 -0.20 -11.79
C PHE A 64 -9.35 0.47 -11.84
N GLN A 65 -9.21 1.66 -11.25
CA GLN A 65 -7.93 2.36 -11.23
C GLN A 65 -6.94 1.69 -10.27
N ALA A 66 -7.42 1.26 -9.09
CA ALA A 66 -6.62 0.51 -8.14
C ALA A 66 -6.15 -0.83 -8.73
N GLN A 67 -7.05 -1.57 -9.38
CA GLN A 67 -6.71 -2.81 -10.09
C GLN A 67 -5.65 -2.59 -11.17
N ALA A 68 -5.78 -1.54 -11.98
CA ALA A 68 -4.78 -1.23 -13.01
C ALA A 68 -3.39 -0.95 -12.41
N VAL A 69 -3.32 -0.28 -11.26
CA VAL A 69 -2.08 -0.04 -10.51
C VAL A 69 -1.52 -1.35 -9.94
N ILE A 70 -2.36 -2.19 -9.36
CA ILE A 70 -1.98 -3.49 -8.79
C ILE A 70 -1.43 -4.42 -9.88
N GLU A 71 -2.05 -4.49 -11.05
CA GLU A 71 -1.57 -5.30 -12.18
C GLU A 71 -0.20 -4.81 -12.69
N ARG A 72 0.00 -3.49 -12.80
CA ARG A 72 1.34 -2.94 -13.10
C ARG A 72 2.37 -3.34 -12.03
N ALA A 73 1.97 -3.35 -10.77
CA ALA A 73 2.86 -3.73 -9.68
C ALA A 73 3.22 -5.21 -9.73
N ARG A 74 2.27 -6.10 -10.08
CA ARG A 74 2.50 -7.55 -10.23
C ARG A 74 3.59 -7.89 -11.23
N VAL A 75 3.68 -7.15 -12.33
CA VAL A 75 4.74 -7.31 -13.35
C VAL A 75 5.96 -6.39 -13.12
N ASN A 76 6.04 -5.76 -11.94
CA ASN A 76 7.16 -4.95 -11.47
C ASN A 76 7.47 -3.70 -12.31
N ILE A 77 6.45 -3.06 -12.90
CA ILE A 77 6.62 -1.83 -13.72
C ILE A 77 6.01 -0.57 -13.08
N SER A 78 5.52 -0.66 -11.83
CA SER A 78 4.92 0.50 -11.17
C SER A 78 5.93 1.58 -10.82
N ILE A 79 5.48 2.83 -10.97
CA ILE A 79 6.27 4.03 -10.67
C ILE A 79 5.77 4.73 -9.40
N GLN A 80 6.46 5.80 -8.99
CA GLN A 80 6.07 6.60 -7.83
C GLN A 80 4.63 7.12 -7.91
N ALA A 81 4.21 7.57 -9.10
CA ALA A 81 2.87 8.09 -9.33
C ALA A 81 1.78 7.03 -9.11
N ASP A 82 2.04 5.77 -9.45
CA ASP A 82 1.10 4.67 -9.20
C ASP A 82 0.89 4.45 -7.70
N ARG A 83 1.99 4.43 -6.94
CA ARG A 83 1.93 4.31 -5.48
C ARG A 83 1.15 5.47 -4.88
N GLN A 84 1.47 6.70 -5.26
CA GLN A 84 0.80 7.90 -4.76
C GLN A 84 -0.70 7.89 -5.08
N ALA A 85 -1.08 7.48 -6.29
CA ALA A 85 -2.48 7.37 -6.67
C ALA A 85 -3.23 6.37 -5.79
N LEU A 86 -2.63 5.19 -5.53
CA LEU A 86 -3.24 4.18 -4.67
C LEU A 86 -3.33 4.63 -3.20
N GLU A 87 -2.26 5.23 -2.66
CA GLU A 87 -2.26 5.77 -1.30
C GLU A 87 -3.33 6.86 -1.13
N THR A 88 -3.48 7.77 -2.10
CA THR A 88 -4.52 8.82 -2.09
C THR A 88 -5.91 8.20 -2.16
N ALA A 89 -6.14 7.24 -3.06
CA ALA A 89 -7.43 6.56 -3.19
C ALA A 89 -7.87 5.89 -1.89
N LEU A 90 -6.93 5.24 -1.18
CA LEU A 90 -7.20 4.67 0.14
C LEU A 90 -7.53 5.74 1.18
N ARG A 91 -6.76 6.83 1.24
CA ARG A 91 -7.00 7.95 2.18
C ARG A 91 -8.37 8.59 1.95
N ASP A 92 -8.76 8.78 0.69
CA ASP A 92 -10.04 9.37 0.31
C ASP A 92 -11.21 8.44 0.63
N ARG A 93 -11.03 7.12 0.46
CA ARG A 93 -12.08 6.14 0.77
C ARG A 93 -12.30 5.97 2.26
N PHE A 94 -11.23 5.87 3.03
CA PHE A 94 -11.23 5.55 4.46
C PHE A 94 -10.84 6.77 5.30
N ILE A 95 -11.50 7.90 5.03
CA ILE A 95 -11.38 9.09 5.87
C ILE A 95 -12.00 8.74 7.23
N THR A 96 -11.14 8.40 8.20
CA THR A 96 -11.56 8.40 9.61
C THR A 96 -11.99 9.81 9.97
N GLN A 97 -13.29 10.04 10.07
CA GLN A 97 -13.84 11.22 10.73
C GLN A 97 -13.55 11.04 12.22
N PHE A 98 -12.60 11.81 12.73
CA PHE A 98 -12.34 11.92 14.17
C PHE A 98 -13.40 12.80 14.82
#